data_AF-A0A534TZH8-F1
#
_entry.id   AF-A0A534TZH8-F1
#
_cell.length_a   1.000
_cell.length_b   1.000
_cell.length_c   1.000
_cell.angle_alpha   90.00
_cell.angle_beta   90.00
_cell.angle_gamma   90.00
#
_symmetry.space_group_name_H-M   'P 1'
#
loop_
_entity.id
_entity.type
_entity.pdbx_description
1 polymer ?
#
loop_
_entity_poly.entity_id
_entity_poly.type
_entity_poly.pdbx_seq_one_letter_code
_entity_poly.pdbx_strand_id
1 'polypeptide(L)' 'MKGNIVLGLETSDSRMSRIAKNEIYFGRNVPIEEVAARIDAVQNDEVVSVAQRLFRAGGLALTVLGDPKGEPLGNEVLAG' A
#
# COMPACT_ATOMS: atom_id res chain seq x y z
N MET A 1 -5.37 -11.07 4.02
CA MET A 1 -5.30 -10.37 2.71
C MET A 1 -6.08 -11.10 1.59
N LYS A 2 -5.95 -12.42 1.43
CA LYS A 2 -6.61 -13.19 0.34
C LYS A 2 -8.14 -13.02 0.28
N GLY A 3 -8.83 -12.99 1.42
CA GLY A 3 -10.31 -12.83 1.47
C GLY A 3 -10.81 -11.57 0.76
N ASN A 4 -10.18 -10.41 1.00
CA ASN A 4 -10.61 -9.14 0.36
C ASN A 4 -10.36 -9.13 -1.16
N ILE A 5 -9.35 -9.86 -1.63
CA ILE A 5 -9.00 -9.95 -3.06
C ILE A 5 -10.06 -10.78 -3.81
N VAL A 6 -10.57 -11.85 -3.19
CA VAL A 6 -11.61 -12.71 -3.78
C VAL A 6 -12.99 -12.05 -3.70
N LEU A 7 -13.30 -11.38 -2.59
CA LEU A 7 -14.57 -10.64 -2.40
C LEU A 7 -14.71 -9.44 -3.35
N GLY A 8 -13.61 -8.79 -3.73
CA GLY A 8 -13.61 -7.69 -4.70
C GLY A 8 -13.95 -8.08 -6.15
N LEU A 9 -14.31 -9.34 -6.42
CA LEU A 9 -14.72 -9.83 -7.75
C LEU A 9 -16.21 -10.22 -7.81
N GLU A 10 -16.98 -9.85 -6.79
CA GLU A 10 -18.38 -10.24 -6.61
C GLU A 10 -19.35 -9.50 -7.55
N THR A 11 -18.98 -8.32 -8.03
CA THR A 11 -19.79 -7.52 -8.96
C THR A 11 -19.08 -7.24 -10.28
N SER A 12 -19.86 -7.10 -11.36
CA SER A 12 -19.36 -6.71 -12.69
C SER A 12 -18.59 -5.40 -12.66
N ASP A 13 -19.02 -4.42 -11.86
CA ASP A 13 -18.35 -3.12 -11.72
C ASP A 13 -16.96 -3.24 -11.08
N SER A 14 -16.82 -4.10 -10.06
CA SER A 14 -15.54 -4.35 -9.41
C SER A 14 -14.58 -5.08 -10.35
N ARG A 15 -15.09 -6.03 -11.15
CA ARG A 15 -14.33 -6.69 -12.22
C ARG A 15 -13.88 -5.71 -13.30
N MET A 16 -14.76 -4.84 -13.79
CA MET A 16 -14.44 -3.88 -14.83
C MET A 16 -13.42 -2.83 -14.35
N SER A 17 -13.57 -2.35 -13.12
CA SER A 17 -12.60 -1.43 -12.48
C SER A 17 -11.22 -2.06 -12.35
N ARG A 18 -11.14 -3.36 -12.03
CA ARG A 18 -9.88 -4.10 -11.97
C ARG A 18 -9.24 -4.23 -13.35
N ILE A 19 -10.02 -4.59 -14.38
CA ILE A 19 -9.52 -4.68 -15.76
C ILE A 19 -8.96 -3.33 -16.23
N ALA A 20 -9.69 -2.24 -16.00
CA ALA A 20 -9.25 -0.90 -16.37
C ALA A 20 -7.94 -0.50 -15.67
N LYS A 21 -7.84 -0.69 -14.34
CA LYS A 21 -6.60 -0.41 -13.60
C LYS A 21 -5.44 -1.28 -14.08
N ASN A 22 -5.70 -2.55 -14.36
CA ASN A 22 -4.70 -3.48 -14.86
C ASN A 22 -4.13 -3.05 -16.21
N GLU A 23 -4.99 -2.59 -17.13
CA GLU A 23 -4.56 -2.04 -18.41
C GLU A 23 -3.75 -0.76 -18.23
N ILE A 24 -4.25 0.19 -17.42
CA ILE A 24 -3.61 1.50 -17.20
C ILE A 24 -2.22 1.36 -16.56
N TYR A 25 -2.06 0.51 -15.55
CA TYR A 25 -0.82 0.42 -14.78
C TYR A 25 0.14 -0.68 -15.25
N PHE A 26 -0.38 -1.76 -15.85
CA PHE A 26 0.42 -2.94 -16.20
C PHE A 26 0.37 -3.33 -17.67
N GLY A 27 -0.48 -2.69 -18.49
CA GLY A 27 -0.65 -3.00 -19.92
C GLY A 27 -1.14 -4.43 -20.20
N ARG A 28 -1.71 -5.08 -19.19
CA ARG A 28 -2.25 -6.45 -19.30
C ARG A 28 -3.25 -6.72 -18.18
N ASN A 29 -4.19 -7.62 -18.43
CA ASN A 29 -5.05 -8.12 -17.38
C ASN A 29 -4.31 -9.13 -16.47
N VAL A 30 -3.92 -8.71 -15.27
CA VAL A 30 -3.22 -9.55 -14.29
C VAL A 30 -4.20 -10.52 -13.58
N PRO A 31 -4.03 -11.85 -13.74
CA PRO A 31 -4.87 -12.86 -13.11
C PRO A 31 -4.84 -12.77 -11.58
N ILE A 32 -5.93 -13.18 -10.94
CA ILE A 32 -6.04 -13.10 -9.48
C ILE A 32 -5.13 -14.13 -8.80
N GLU A 33 -4.96 -15.28 -9.45
CA GLU A 33 -4.10 -16.38 -9.05
C GLU A 33 -2.63 -15.96 -9.07
N GLU A 34 -2.23 -15.19 -10.08
CA GLU A 34 -0.88 -14.63 -10.16
C GLU A 34 -0.61 -13.69 -9.00
N VAL A 35 -1.55 -12.79 -8.69
CA VAL A 35 -1.43 -11.88 -7.55
C VAL A 35 -1.35 -12.66 -6.23
N ALA A 36 -2.20 -13.68 -6.06
CA ALA A 36 -2.20 -14.53 -4.87
C ALA A 36 -0.88 -15.29 -4.69
N ALA A 37 -0.36 -15.91 -5.75
CA ALA A 37 0.91 -16.62 -5.74
C ALA A 37 2.09 -15.68 -5.43
N ARG A 38 2.08 -14.46 -5.98
CA ARG A 38 3.11 -13.45 -5.68
C ARG A 38 3.07 -12.97 -4.24
N ILE A 39 1.88 -12.86 -3.64
CA ILE A 39 1.74 -12.55 -2.21
C ILE A 39 2.28 -13.70 -1.36
N ASP A 40 1.96 -14.95 -1.73
CA ASP A 40 2.43 -16.14 -1.00
C ASP A 40 3.95 -16.35 -1.08
N ALA A 41 4.57 -15.85 -2.15
CA ALA A 41 6.01 -15.94 -2.35
C ALA A 41 6.82 -14.93 -1.53
N VAL A 42 6.18 -13.92 -0.93
CA VAL A 42 6.87 -12.86 -0.18
C VAL A 42 7.63 -13.43 1.01
N GLN A 43 8.93 -13.13 1.07
CA GLN A 43 9.82 -13.52 2.15
C GLN A 43 10.03 -12.39 3.17
N ASN A 44 10.49 -12.76 4.37
CA ASN A 44 10.68 -11.81 5.47
C ASN A 44 11.76 -10.75 5.16
N ASP A 45 12.84 -11.15 4.52
CA ASP A 45 13.94 -10.28 4.10
C ASP A 45 13.49 -9.22 3.08
N GLU A 46 12.60 -9.58 2.15
CA GLU A 46 11.99 -8.64 1.21
C GLU A 46 11.17 -7.58 1.95
N VAL A 47 10.41 -7.98 2.97
CA VAL A 47 9.64 -7.05 3.81
C VAL A 47 10.58 -6.09 4.55
N VAL A 48 11.63 -6.60 5.18
CA VAL A 48 12.64 -5.78 5.87
C VAL A 48 13.32 -4.81 4.90
N SER A 49 13.70 -5.27 3.70
CA SER A 49 14.33 -4.46 2.66
C SER A 49 13.44 -3.32 2.19
N VAL A 50 12.14 -3.59 1.95
CA VAL A 50 11.17 -2.56 1.61
C VAL A 50 11.00 -1.55 2.74
N ALA A 51 10.90 -2.02 4.00
CA ALA A 51 10.78 -1.14 5.16
C ALA A 51 11.98 -0.19 5.29
N GLN A 52 13.21 -0.70 5.19
CA GLN A 52 14.44 0.12 5.23
C GLN A 52 14.50 1.16 4.11
N ARG A 53 13.91 0.85 2.94
CA ARG A 53 13.90 1.75 1.79
C ARG A 53 12.83 2.84 1.92
N LEU A 54 11.68 2.54 2.54
CA LEU A 54 10.57 3.48 2.70
C LEU A 54 10.73 4.36 3.94
N PHE A 55 11.14 3.79 5.07
CA PHE A 55 11.27 4.49 6.35
C PHE A 55 12.69 5.04 6.54
N ARG A 56 13.12 5.93 5.64
CA ARG A 56 14.39 6.63 5.78
C ARG A 56 14.21 7.89 6.63
N ALA A 57 15.18 8.15 7.51
CA ALA A 57 15.24 9.39 8.27
C ALA A 57 15.12 10.61 7.34
N GLY A 58 14.26 11.56 7.71
CA GLY A 58 13.99 12.77 6.92
C GLY A 58 13.05 12.58 5.72
N GLY A 59 12.53 11.37 5.47
CA GLY A 59 11.54 11.10 4.40
C GLY A 59 10.08 11.17 4.85
N LEU A 60 9.82 11.45 6.13
CA LEU A 60 8.47 11.50 6.70
C LEU A 60 7.85 12.89 6.49
N ALA A 61 6.59 12.90 6.03
CA ALA A 61 5.75 14.09 5.95
C ALA A 61 4.58 13.96 6.93
N LEU A 62 4.34 15.00 7.73
CA LEU A 62 3.28 15.05 8.74
C LEU A 62 2.41 16.29 8.54
N THR A 63 1.11 16.08 8.51
CA THR A 63 0.10 17.15 8.46
C THR A 63 -0.80 17.03 9.67
N VAL A 64 -0.94 18.12 10.44
CA VAL A 64 -1.76 18.18 11.66
C VAL A 64 -2.84 19.25 11.46
N LEU A 65 -4.06 18.95 11.88
CA LEU A 65 -5.21 19.85 11.80
C LEU A 65 -5.80 20.04 13.21
N GLY A 66 -5.79 21.28 13.73
CA GLY A 66 -6.26 21.58 15.09
C GLY A 66 -5.90 23.00 15.56
N ASP A 67 -6.19 23.31 16.83
CA ASP A 67 -5.84 24.59 17.47
C ASP A 67 -4.32 24.68 17.71
N PRO A 68 -3.62 25.69 17.16
CA PRO A 68 -2.17 25.85 17.31
C PRO A 68 -1.70 26.14 18.76
N LYS A 69 -2.62 26.28 19.73
CA LYS A 69 -2.30 26.44 21.16
C LYS A 69 -2.04 25.12 21.91
N GLY A 70 -2.19 23.98 21.24
CA GLY A 70 -1.78 22.68 21.78
C GLY A 70 -0.24 22.57 21.91
N GLU A 71 0.23 21.52 22.58
CA GLU A 71 1.66 21.26 22.74
C GLU A 71 2.32 21.11 21.35
N PRO A 72 3.39 21.86 21.04
CA PRO A 72 4.06 21.76 19.75
C PRO A 72 4.68 20.37 19.59
N LEU A 73 4.44 19.74 18.43
CA LEU A 73 5.04 18.45 18.10
C LEU A 73 6.55 18.65 17.91
N GLY A 74 7.35 17.96 18.72
CA GLY A 74 8.80 17.97 18.61
C GLY A 74 9.31 17.17 17.41
N ASN A 75 10.57 17.40 17.05
CA ASN A 75 11.23 16.69 15.95
C ASN A 75 11.34 15.18 16.21
N GLU A 76 11.17 14.70 17.45
CA GLU A 76 11.11 13.28 17.77
C GLU A 76 10.01 12.52 17.02
N VAL A 77 8.93 13.18 16.60
CA VAL A 77 7.83 12.54 15.86
C VAL A 77 8.23 12.22 14.41
N LEU A 78 9.20 12.95 13.87
CA LEU A 78 9.71 12.77 12.50
C LEU A 78 11.09 12.08 12.47
N ALA A 79 11.70 11.88 13.63
CA ALA A 79 12.95 11.16 13.81
C ALA A 79 12.69 9.64 13.84
N GLY A 80 12.21 9.11 12.71
CA GLY A 80 12.28 7.67 12.42
C GLY A 80 13.69 7.22 12.10
#